data_AF-A0AAW0WDM2-F1
#
_entry.id   AF-A0AAW0WDM2-F1
#
_cell.length_a   1.000
_cell.length_b   1.000
_cell.length_c   1.000
_cell.angle_alpha   90.00
_cell.angle_beta   90.00
_cell.angle_gamma   90.00
#
_symmetry.space_group_name_H-M   'P 1'
#
loop_
_entity.id
_entity.type
_entity.pdbx_description
1 polymer ?
#
loop_
_entity_poly.entity_id
_entity_poly.type
_entity_poly.pdbx_seq_one_letter_code
_entity_poly.pdbx_strand_id
1 'polypeptide(L)'
;YLCARFTDFVQDSLSLYHICYLCPRFTIFVPDSLYLCQIHYLGTGFTIFVPDLLYLYQIHYLCTRLIIFVPDSLSLYQIHYLCTRFIMFVPDSLSLYQIRYLSTRFTIFVPGLLYLYQIHYLCTRFTVFVPDSLSLYQIHCLCTRFTVFVPDSLSLNQIHYFCTRFTIFVTDSLSLSQIHCLCTRFTVIVPDSLSLYQIHYLCTRFTIFVPDSLYLYQIHCLYTRFITFVPDSLSLYQIHYLCTRFTIF
;
A
#
# COMPACT_ATOMS: atom_id res chain seq x y z
N TYR A 1 28.69 -11.90 -5.31
CA TYR A 1 28.72 -13.30 -5.78
C TYR A 1 28.04 -13.42 -7.14
N LEU A 2 28.68 -14.15 -8.06
CA LEU A 2 28.16 -14.40 -9.41
C LEU A 2 27.83 -15.90 -9.51
N CYS A 3 26.58 -16.23 -9.81
CA CYS A 3 26.13 -17.62 -9.77
C CYS A 3 24.94 -17.86 -10.72
N ALA A 4 24.78 -19.10 -11.19
CA ALA A 4 23.63 -19.47 -12.03
C ALA A 4 22.36 -19.72 -11.20
N ARG A 5 22.49 -20.20 -9.97
CA ARG A 5 21.41 -20.35 -8.99
C ARG A 5 22.02 -20.35 -7.60
N PHE A 6 21.38 -19.67 -6.66
CA PHE A 6 21.78 -19.68 -5.25
C PHE A 6 20.62 -20.15 -4.39
N THR A 7 20.89 -21.13 -3.53
CA THR A 7 19.96 -21.66 -2.54
C THR A 7 20.72 -21.75 -1.23
N ASP A 8 20.45 -20.84 -0.31
CA ASP A 8 21.01 -20.89 1.05
C ASP A 8 19.95 -21.36 2.03
N PHE A 9 20.35 -22.34 2.85
CA PHE A 9 19.61 -22.83 4.01
C PHE A 9 20.50 -22.62 5.22
N VAL A 10 20.07 -21.76 6.14
CA VAL A 10 20.79 -21.47 7.39
C VAL A 10 19.97 -22.07 8.52
N GLN A 11 20.59 -22.71 9.51
CA GLN A 11 19.87 -23.41 10.58
C GLN A 11 19.34 -22.48 11.67
N ASP A 12 19.98 -21.32 11.86
CA ASP A 12 19.69 -20.36 12.94
C ASP A 12 19.54 -18.96 12.33
N SER A 13 19.76 -17.91 13.13
CA SER A 13 19.82 -16.53 12.64
C SER A 13 20.97 -16.26 11.66
N LEU A 14 20.74 -15.40 10.67
CA LEU A 14 21.76 -14.93 9.73
C LEU A 14 21.81 -13.41 9.72
N SER A 15 23.01 -12.84 9.88
CA SER A 15 23.27 -11.43 9.63
C SER A 15 24.24 -11.25 8.47
N LEU A 16 23.84 -10.46 7.47
CA LEU A 16 24.62 -10.19 6.28
C LEU A 16 24.79 -8.68 6.10
N TYR A 17 26.02 -8.26 5.90
CA TYR A 17 26.40 -6.88 5.67
C TYR A 17 27.11 -6.74 4.34
N HIS A 18 26.77 -5.71 3.56
CA HIS A 18 27.44 -5.34 2.31
C HIS A 18 27.54 -6.48 1.30
N ILE A 19 26.41 -6.86 0.68
CA ILE A 19 26.41 -7.96 -0.28
C ILE A 19 25.79 -7.57 -1.62
N CYS A 20 26.53 -7.87 -2.68
CA CYS A 20 26.05 -7.77 -4.04
C CYS A 20 25.86 -9.17 -4.63
N TYR A 21 24.62 -9.51 -4.97
CA TYR A 21 24.25 -10.76 -5.64
C TYR A 21 23.89 -10.50 -7.09
N LEU A 22 24.59 -11.18 -8.01
CA LEU A 22 24.30 -11.18 -9.43
C LEU A 22 23.99 -12.60 -9.86
N CYS A 23 22.74 -13.01 -9.67
CA CYS A 23 22.30 -14.37 -9.93
C CYS A 23 20.88 -14.35 -10.52
N PRO A 24 20.60 -15.12 -11.59
CA PRO A 24 19.30 -15.08 -12.23
C PRO A 24 18.21 -15.62 -11.30
N ARG A 25 18.51 -16.59 -10.42
CA ARG A 25 17.59 -17.04 -9.37
C ARG A 25 18.30 -17.14 -8.03
N PHE A 26 17.69 -16.55 -7.01
CA PHE A 26 18.17 -16.60 -5.65
C PHE A 26 17.01 -16.93 -4.72
N THR A 27 17.23 -17.93 -3.87
CA THR A 27 16.28 -18.35 -2.87
C THR A 27 17.01 -18.46 -1.53
N ILE A 28 16.50 -17.82 -0.49
CA ILE A 28 17.03 -17.95 0.86
C ILE A 28 15.95 -18.43 1.81
N PHE A 29 16.31 -19.40 2.64
CA PHE A 29 15.49 -19.91 3.72
C PHE A 29 16.28 -19.80 5.03
N VAL A 30 15.73 -19.05 5.98
CA VAL A 30 16.28 -18.91 7.34
C VAL A 30 15.14 -19.11 8.32
N PRO A 31 15.16 -20.13 9.18
CA PRO A 31 14.04 -20.51 10.04
C PRO A 31 13.77 -19.47 11.12
N ASP A 32 14.79 -18.81 11.66
CA ASP A 32 14.63 -17.87 12.77
C ASP A 32 14.59 -16.42 12.27
N SER A 33 15.74 -15.74 12.28
CA SER A 33 15.84 -14.31 11.96
C SER A 33 16.89 -14.01 10.89
N LEU A 34 16.53 -13.11 9.97
CA LEU A 34 17.41 -12.63 8.91
C LEU A 34 17.56 -11.11 9.02
N TYR A 35 18.80 -10.67 9.24
CA TYR A 35 19.18 -9.26 9.23
C TYR A 35 20.04 -8.99 8.00
N LEU A 36 19.53 -8.21 7.05
CA LEU A 36 20.32 -7.77 5.89
C LEU A 36 20.54 -6.26 5.97
N CYS A 37 21.80 -5.87 5.79
CA CYS A 37 22.20 -4.49 5.69
C CYS A 37 22.98 -4.27 4.39
N GLN A 38 22.56 -3.28 3.60
CA GLN A 38 23.26 -2.85 2.38
C GLN A 38 23.44 -3.97 1.37
N ILE A 39 22.30 -4.43 0.84
CA ILE A 39 22.28 -5.46 -0.21
C ILE A 39 21.84 -4.88 -1.54
N HIS A 40 22.55 -5.29 -2.59
CA HIS A 40 22.14 -5.09 -3.97
C HIS A 40 21.92 -6.44 -4.62
N TYR A 41 20.69 -6.70 -5.06
CA TYR A 41 20.35 -7.89 -5.82
C TYR A 41 20.01 -7.54 -7.26
N LEU A 42 20.64 -8.25 -8.19
CA LEU A 42 20.36 -8.16 -9.62
C LEU A 42 20.11 -9.57 -10.18
N GLY A 43 18.92 -9.80 -10.72
CA GLY A 43 18.55 -11.12 -11.22
C GLY A 43 17.16 -11.20 -11.83
N THR A 44 16.69 -12.41 -12.13
CA THR A 44 15.34 -12.60 -12.67
C THR A 44 14.33 -12.87 -11.57
N GLY A 45 14.67 -13.70 -10.58
CA GLY A 45 13.77 -14.15 -9.54
C GLY A 45 14.43 -14.19 -8.18
N PHE A 46 13.85 -13.46 -7.23
CA PHE A 46 14.29 -13.44 -5.84
C PHE A 46 13.16 -13.93 -4.95
N THR A 47 13.43 -14.93 -4.11
CA THR A 47 12.47 -15.42 -3.12
C THR A 47 13.11 -15.47 -1.73
N ILE A 48 12.52 -14.76 -0.77
CA ILE A 48 12.87 -14.87 0.65
C ILE A 48 11.75 -15.63 1.36
N PHE A 49 12.15 -16.61 2.18
CA PHE A 49 11.28 -17.22 3.17
C PHE A 49 11.97 -17.17 4.54
N VAL A 50 11.37 -16.46 5.50
CA VAL A 50 11.85 -16.36 6.87
C VAL A 50 10.66 -16.46 7.81
N PRO A 51 10.45 -17.56 8.55
CA PRO A 51 9.33 -17.74 9.48
C PRO A 51 9.16 -16.58 10.46
N ASP A 52 10.19 -16.23 11.22
CA ASP A 52 9.98 -15.35 12.37
C ASP A 52 10.25 -13.87 12.01
N LEU A 53 11.51 -13.50 11.82
CA LEU A 53 11.92 -12.08 11.83
C LEU A 53 12.78 -11.71 10.62
N LEU A 54 12.27 -10.79 9.78
CA LEU A 54 13.03 -10.21 8.68
C LEU A 54 13.27 -8.72 8.88
N TYR A 55 14.53 -8.33 9.07
CA TYR A 55 14.95 -6.93 9.09
C TYR A 55 15.82 -6.62 7.87
N LEU A 56 15.40 -5.63 7.08
CA LEU A 56 16.12 -5.20 5.88
C LEU A 56 16.42 -3.70 5.95
N TYR A 57 17.70 -3.34 5.85
CA TYR A 57 18.17 -1.97 5.88
C TYR A 57 18.97 -1.63 4.61
N GLN A 58 18.58 -0.55 3.92
CA GLN A 58 19.27 -0.06 2.72
C GLN A 58 19.42 -1.13 1.63
N ILE A 59 18.28 -1.65 1.14
CA ILE A 59 18.29 -2.71 0.14
C ILE A 59 17.84 -2.19 -1.23
N HIS A 60 18.47 -2.69 -2.28
CA HIS A 60 18.07 -2.44 -3.66
C HIS A 60 17.85 -3.76 -4.41
N TYR A 61 16.64 -3.95 -4.93
CA TYR A 61 16.29 -5.11 -5.75
C TYR A 61 16.01 -4.68 -7.18
N LEU A 62 16.77 -5.24 -8.12
CA LEU A 62 16.52 -5.13 -9.55
C LEU A 62 16.18 -6.51 -10.10
N CYS A 63 14.89 -6.77 -10.34
CA CYS A 63 14.44 -8.11 -10.67
C CYS A 63 13.25 -8.18 -11.61
N THR A 64 12.97 -9.34 -12.22
CA THR A 64 11.66 -9.51 -12.88
C THR A 64 10.60 -9.82 -11.84
N ARG A 65 10.90 -10.72 -10.91
CA ARG A 65 9.95 -11.19 -9.89
C ARG A 65 10.60 -11.20 -8.52
N LEU A 66 9.96 -10.51 -7.58
CA LEU A 66 10.29 -10.58 -6.16
C LEU A 66 9.12 -11.22 -5.41
N ILE A 67 9.43 -12.19 -4.56
CA ILE A 67 8.49 -12.77 -3.61
C ILE A 67 9.12 -12.75 -2.22
N ILE A 68 8.42 -12.16 -1.26
CA ILE A 68 8.81 -12.23 0.15
C ILE A 68 7.67 -12.90 0.92
N PHE A 69 8.00 -13.91 1.71
CA PHE A 69 7.08 -14.56 2.63
C PHE A 69 7.71 -14.57 4.03
N VAL A 70 7.05 -13.89 4.97
CA VAL A 70 7.49 -13.80 6.37
C VAL A 70 6.27 -13.94 7.27
N PRO A 71 6.00 -15.12 7.85
CA PRO A 71 4.90 -15.38 8.78
C PRO A 71 4.71 -14.31 9.84
N ASP A 72 5.73 -14.06 10.66
CA ASP A 72 5.48 -13.23 11.85
C ASP A 72 5.71 -11.75 11.53
N SER A 73 6.98 -11.31 11.43
CA SER A 73 7.26 -9.87 11.40
C SER A 73 8.35 -9.46 10.42
N LEU A 74 8.03 -8.41 9.66
CA LEU A 74 8.92 -7.86 8.65
C LEU A 74 9.04 -6.35 8.83
N SER A 75 10.29 -5.88 8.88
CA SER A 75 10.64 -4.47 8.98
C SER A 75 11.62 -4.07 7.87
N LEU A 76 11.22 -3.09 7.07
CA LEU A 76 12.02 -2.57 5.95
C LEU A 76 12.34 -1.10 6.17
N TYR A 77 13.61 -0.76 6.05
CA TYR A 77 14.08 0.61 6.15
C TYR A 77 14.90 0.98 4.92
N GLN A 78 14.51 2.07 4.24
CA GLN A 78 15.20 2.60 3.06
C GLN A 78 15.36 1.56 1.95
N ILE A 79 14.27 1.16 1.33
CA ILE A 79 14.31 0.12 0.29
C ILE A 79 13.88 0.68 -1.08
N HIS A 80 14.56 0.22 -2.13
CA HIS A 80 14.18 0.50 -3.51
C HIS A 80 13.97 -0.81 -4.27
N TYR A 81 12.75 -0.97 -4.76
CA TYR A 81 12.38 -2.12 -5.58
C TYR A 81 12.11 -1.67 -7.00
N LEU A 82 12.85 -2.26 -7.95
CA LEU A 82 12.60 -2.14 -9.38
C LEU A 82 12.34 -3.53 -9.93
N CYS A 83 11.06 -3.93 -9.93
CA CYS A 83 10.70 -5.24 -10.47
C CYS A 83 9.40 -5.24 -11.26
N THR A 84 9.26 -6.12 -12.26
CA THR A 84 8.01 -6.18 -13.02
C THR A 84 6.86 -6.65 -12.13
N ARG A 85 7.08 -7.65 -11.27
CA ARG A 85 6.11 -8.16 -10.32
C ARG A 85 6.70 -8.27 -8.93
N PHE A 86 6.03 -7.63 -7.97
CA PHE A 86 6.34 -7.72 -6.55
C PHE A 86 5.16 -8.33 -5.81
N ILE A 87 5.43 -9.39 -5.04
CA ILE A 87 4.46 -10.01 -4.14
C ILE A 87 5.09 -10.11 -2.75
N MET A 88 4.31 -9.72 -1.75
CA MET A 88 4.69 -9.84 -0.35
C MET A 88 3.50 -10.38 0.43
N PHE A 89 3.78 -11.36 1.30
CA PHE A 89 2.81 -11.96 2.20
C PHE A 89 3.41 -12.01 3.60
N VAL A 90 2.78 -11.29 4.54
CA VAL A 90 3.21 -11.21 5.94
C VAL A 90 1.99 -11.31 6.86
N PRO A 91 1.67 -12.50 7.40
CA PRO A 91 0.57 -12.76 8.33
C PRO A 91 0.41 -11.72 9.43
N ASP A 92 1.43 -11.51 10.28
CA ASP A 92 1.15 -10.76 11.51
C ASP A 92 1.46 -9.26 11.39
N SER A 93 2.71 -8.88 11.10
CA SER A 93 3.07 -7.45 11.12
C SER A 93 4.10 -7.02 10.09
N LEU A 94 3.78 -5.93 9.38
CA LEU A 94 4.64 -5.33 8.38
C LEU A 94 4.84 -3.84 8.65
N SER A 95 6.10 -3.44 8.82
CA SER A 95 6.51 -2.04 8.96
C SER A 95 7.45 -1.63 7.82
N LEU A 96 7.05 -0.62 7.06
CA LEU A 96 7.79 -0.10 5.92
C LEU A 96 8.12 1.37 6.13
N TYR A 97 9.41 1.71 6.11
CA TYR A 97 9.90 3.07 6.25
C TYR A 97 10.74 3.49 5.05
N GLN A 98 10.38 4.61 4.43
CA GLN A 98 11.10 5.21 3.29
C GLN A 98 11.29 4.25 2.12
N ILE A 99 10.19 3.89 1.46
CA ILE A 99 10.25 2.91 0.37
C ILE A 99 9.89 3.52 -0.97
N ARG A 100 10.62 3.10 -2.00
CA ARG A 100 10.31 3.40 -3.39
C ARG A 100 10.07 2.13 -4.18
N TYR A 101 8.93 2.06 -4.84
CA TYR A 101 8.55 0.93 -5.67
C TYR A 101 8.29 1.38 -7.10
N LEU A 102 9.00 0.76 -8.03
CA LEU A 102 8.74 0.83 -9.46
C LEU A 102 8.38 -0.57 -9.97
N SER A 103 7.11 -0.79 -10.31
CA SER A 103 6.68 -2.11 -10.78
C SER A 103 5.53 -2.08 -11.76
N THR A 104 5.33 -3.16 -12.52
CA THR A 104 4.07 -3.27 -13.28
C THR A 104 2.94 -3.65 -12.33
N ARG A 105 3.17 -4.61 -11.44
CA ARG A 105 2.19 -5.12 -10.48
C ARG A 105 2.79 -5.19 -9.09
N PHE A 106 2.09 -4.58 -8.16
CA PHE A 106 2.44 -4.54 -6.76
C PHE A 106 1.28 -5.11 -5.92
N THR A 107 1.56 -6.20 -5.20
CA THR A 107 0.58 -6.89 -4.36
C THR A 107 1.15 -7.12 -2.97
N ILE A 108 0.50 -6.58 -1.94
CA ILE A 108 0.75 -6.88 -0.53
C ILE A 108 -0.49 -7.56 0.05
N PHE A 109 -0.27 -8.60 0.84
CA PHE A 109 -1.28 -9.22 1.69
C PHE A 109 -0.73 -9.31 3.12
N VAL A 110 -1.40 -8.64 4.06
CA VAL A 110 -1.01 -8.62 5.49
C VAL A 110 -2.27 -8.78 6.34
N PRO A 111 -2.61 -9.99 6.81
CA PRO A 111 -3.70 -10.26 7.75
C PRO A 111 -3.77 -9.28 8.91
N GLY A 112 -2.67 -9.16 9.67
CA GLY A 112 -2.60 -8.31 10.84
C GLY A 112 -2.35 -6.84 10.51
N LEU A 113 -1.21 -6.32 10.96
CA LEU A 113 -0.96 -4.87 11.00
C LEU A 113 -0.02 -4.41 9.88
N LEU A 114 -0.46 -3.39 9.13
CA LEU A 114 0.34 -2.74 8.10
C LEU A 114 0.64 -1.27 8.47
N TYR A 115 1.92 -0.95 8.66
CA TYR A 115 2.40 0.41 8.89
C TYR A 115 3.30 0.88 7.76
N LEU A 116 2.87 1.91 7.02
CA LEU A 116 3.61 2.47 5.90
C LEU A 116 3.94 3.94 6.14
N TYR A 117 5.24 4.27 6.15
CA TYR A 117 5.73 5.63 6.34
C TYR A 117 6.62 6.07 5.17
N GLN A 118 6.29 7.22 4.57
CA GLN A 118 7.04 7.83 3.47
C GLN A 118 7.22 6.89 2.28
N ILE A 119 6.15 6.63 1.54
CA ILE A 119 6.18 5.68 0.43
C ILE A 119 5.85 6.32 -0.91
N HIS A 120 6.66 6.00 -1.91
CA HIS A 120 6.43 6.35 -3.30
C HIS A 120 6.19 5.10 -4.15
N TYR A 121 5.02 5.04 -4.78
CA TYR A 121 4.64 3.97 -5.68
C TYR A 121 4.46 4.48 -7.10
N LEU A 122 5.13 3.82 -8.04
CA LEU A 122 4.89 3.97 -9.47
C LEU A 122 4.60 2.60 -10.05
N CYS A 123 3.33 2.37 -10.42
CA CYS A 123 2.97 1.08 -10.99
C CYS A 123 1.75 1.09 -11.90
N THR A 124 1.54 0.02 -12.67
CA THR A 124 0.28 -0.09 -13.41
C THR A 124 -0.85 -0.46 -12.46
N ARG A 125 -0.63 -1.43 -11.56
CA ARG A 125 -1.63 -1.93 -10.60
C ARG A 125 -1.03 -2.02 -9.22
N PHE A 126 -1.68 -1.36 -8.28
CA PHE A 126 -1.40 -1.41 -6.86
C PHE A 126 -2.58 -2.05 -6.14
N THR A 127 -2.33 -3.15 -5.44
CA THR A 127 -3.35 -3.87 -4.67
C THR A 127 -2.82 -4.15 -3.27
N VAL A 128 -3.56 -3.72 -2.25
CA VAL A 128 -3.27 -4.02 -0.84
C VAL A 128 -4.52 -4.62 -0.22
N PHE A 129 -4.33 -5.71 0.52
CA PHE A 129 -5.36 -6.37 1.29
C PHE A 129 -4.85 -6.55 2.73
N VAL A 130 -5.56 -5.94 3.68
CA VAL A 130 -5.22 -5.97 5.10
C VAL A 130 -6.49 -6.14 5.93
N PRO A 131 -6.85 -7.36 6.36
CA PRO A 131 -7.97 -7.67 7.24
C PRO A 131 -8.10 -6.71 8.44
N ASP A 132 -7.05 -6.59 9.24
CA ASP A 132 -7.18 -5.94 10.54
C ASP A 132 -6.95 -4.42 10.44
N SER A 133 -5.70 -3.96 10.39
CA SER A 133 -5.45 -2.51 10.36
C SER A 133 -4.33 -2.04 9.44
N LEU A 134 -4.64 -0.95 8.75
CA LEU A 134 -3.75 -0.30 7.80
C LEU A 134 -3.58 1.17 8.16
N SER A 135 -2.33 1.58 8.37
CA SER A 135 -1.96 2.98 8.58
C SER A 135 -0.94 3.43 7.54
N LEU A 136 -1.30 4.47 6.79
CA LEU A 136 -0.42 5.07 5.80
C LEU A 136 -0.14 6.54 6.13
N TYR A 137 1.14 6.90 6.16
CA TYR A 137 1.60 8.26 6.37
C TYR A 137 2.52 8.69 5.24
N GLN A 138 2.25 9.86 4.65
CA GLN A 138 3.06 10.45 3.57
C GLN A 138 3.22 9.52 2.37
N ILE A 139 2.13 9.34 1.62
CA ILE A 139 2.13 8.48 0.44
C ILE A 139 1.99 9.29 -0.86
N HIS A 140 2.76 8.89 -1.85
CA HIS A 140 2.61 9.36 -3.22
C HIS A 140 2.45 8.15 -4.15
N CYS A 141 1.31 8.10 -4.84
CA CYS A 141 0.94 6.98 -5.69
C CYS A 141 0.61 7.46 -7.11
N LEU A 142 1.40 6.99 -8.08
CA LEU A 142 1.16 7.16 -9.51
C LEU A 142 0.83 5.79 -10.10
N CYS A 143 -0.44 5.56 -10.45
CA CYS A 143 -0.80 4.27 -11.03
C CYS A 143 -2.01 4.28 -11.96
N THR A 144 -2.20 3.22 -12.74
CA THR A 144 -3.46 3.12 -13.50
C THR A 144 -4.61 2.71 -12.58
N ARG A 145 -4.38 1.74 -11.68
CA ARG A 145 -5.38 1.22 -10.75
C ARG A 145 -4.79 1.12 -9.35
N PHE A 146 -5.47 1.75 -8.41
CA PHE A 146 -5.20 1.65 -6.99
C PHE A 146 -6.41 1.01 -6.30
N THR A 147 -6.18 -0.11 -5.63
CA THR A 147 -7.22 -0.85 -4.89
C THR A 147 -6.73 -1.18 -3.50
N VAL A 148 -7.50 -0.78 -2.48
CA VAL A 148 -7.25 -1.12 -1.08
C VAL A 148 -8.52 -1.77 -0.51
N PHE A 149 -8.33 -2.88 0.19
CA PHE A 149 -9.38 -3.58 0.91
C PHE A 149 -8.93 -3.79 2.34
N VAL A 150 -9.68 -3.23 3.29
CA VAL A 150 -9.38 -3.31 4.73
C VAL A 150 -10.68 -3.45 5.50
N PRO A 151 -11.10 -4.64 5.92
CA PRO A 151 -12.25 -4.84 6.79
C PRO A 151 -12.28 -3.88 7.98
N ASP A 152 -11.37 -4.00 8.95
CA ASP A 152 -11.63 -3.30 10.22
C ASP A 152 -11.27 -1.81 10.13
N SER A 153 -9.98 -1.45 10.05
CA SER A 153 -9.59 -0.05 10.20
C SER A 153 -8.51 0.44 9.25
N LEU A 154 -8.79 1.57 8.60
CA LEU A 154 -7.87 2.23 7.70
C LEU A 154 -7.71 3.71 8.06
N SER A 155 -6.45 4.11 8.21
CA SER A 155 -6.03 5.49 8.42
C SER A 155 -5.04 5.94 7.36
N LEU A 156 -5.32 7.09 6.78
CA LEU A 156 -4.57 7.64 5.65
C LEU A 156 -4.30 9.12 5.91
N ASN A 157 -3.02 9.46 6.07
CA ASN A 157 -2.57 10.81 6.39
C ASN A 157 -1.57 11.30 5.34
N GLN A 158 -1.81 12.51 4.81
CA GLN A 158 -0.93 13.18 3.84
C GLN A 158 -0.70 12.34 2.58
N ILE A 159 -1.73 12.25 1.73
CA ILE A 159 -1.64 11.37 0.57
C ILE A 159 -1.96 12.08 -0.74
N HIS A 160 -1.11 11.82 -1.73
CA HIS A 160 -1.28 12.28 -3.10
C HIS A 160 -1.46 11.09 -4.04
N TYR A 161 -2.62 11.02 -4.68
CA TYR A 161 -2.97 9.99 -5.65
C TYR A 161 -3.17 10.59 -7.03
N PHE A 162 -2.50 10.01 -8.03
CA PHE A 162 -2.80 10.23 -9.43
C PHE A 162 -3.07 8.89 -10.10
N CYS A 163 -4.32 8.65 -10.47
CA CYS A 163 -4.66 7.37 -11.08
C CYS A 163 -5.89 7.39 -11.98
N THR A 164 -6.01 6.39 -12.86
CA THR A 164 -7.25 6.28 -13.64
C THR A 164 -8.40 5.82 -12.74
N ARG A 165 -8.17 4.82 -11.89
CA ARG A 165 -9.17 4.27 -10.98
C ARG A 165 -8.60 4.15 -9.58
N PHE A 166 -9.33 4.73 -8.65
CA PHE A 166 -9.08 4.66 -7.22
C PHE A 166 -10.26 3.99 -6.54
N THR A 167 -10.01 2.90 -5.83
CA THR A 167 -11.06 2.15 -5.12
C THR A 167 -10.59 1.81 -3.72
N ILE A 168 -11.36 2.23 -2.71
CA ILE A 168 -11.20 1.76 -1.33
C ILE A 168 -12.49 1.06 -0.91
N PHE A 169 -12.32 -0.09 -0.26
CA PHE A 169 -13.37 -0.78 0.46
C PHE A 169 -12.89 -0.98 1.90
N VAL A 170 -13.67 -0.48 2.85
CA VAL A 170 -13.47 -0.71 4.29
C VAL A 170 -14.79 -1.13 4.89
N THR A 171 -14.82 -2.04 5.87
CA THR A 171 -16.10 -2.38 6.52
C THR A 171 -16.38 -1.43 7.68
N ASP A 172 -15.43 -1.24 8.59
CA ASP A 172 -15.77 -0.58 9.86
C ASP A 172 -15.37 0.91 9.86
N SER A 173 -14.07 1.23 9.76
CA SER A 173 -13.61 2.62 9.95
C SER A 173 -12.59 3.10 8.95
N LEU A 174 -12.93 4.20 8.26
CA LEU A 174 -12.05 4.90 7.33
C LEU A 174 -11.82 6.34 7.79
N SER A 175 -10.55 6.68 8.05
CA SER A 175 -10.10 8.04 8.31
C SER A 175 -9.13 8.53 7.23
N LEU A 176 -9.47 9.67 6.64
CA LEU A 176 -8.71 10.32 5.58
C LEU A 176 -8.37 11.75 6.00
N SER A 177 -7.08 12.08 6.10
CA SER A 177 -6.63 13.44 6.37
C SER A 177 -5.63 13.93 5.32
N GLN A 178 -5.80 15.17 4.87
CA GLN A 178 -4.87 15.84 3.95
C GLN A 178 -4.68 15.05 2.65
N ILE A 179 -5.79 14.74 1.98
CA ILE A 179 -5.79 13.93 0.76
C ILE A 179 -5.92 14.83 -0.46
N HIS A 180 -5.08 14.58 -1.46
CA HIS A 180 -5.19 15.13 -2.80
C HIS A 180 -5.30 13.99 -3.80
N CYS A 181 -6.44 13.89 -4.49
CA CYS A 181 -6.64 12.83 -5.47
C CYS A 181 -7.12 13.38 -6.81
N LEU A 182 -6.37 13.01 -7.84
CA LEU A 182 -6.62 13.32 -9.24
C LEU A 182 -6.92 12.01 -9.95
N CYS A 183 -8.17 11.83 -10.40
CA CYS A 183 -8.57 10.55 -10.95
C CYS A 183 -9.67 10.58 -12.00
N THR A 184 -9.79 9.53 -12.82
CA THR A 184 -11.00 9.43 -13.66
C THR A 184 -12.18 8.93 -12.84
N ARG A 185 -11.97 7.91 -12.01
CA ARG A 185 -13.00 7.31 -11.16
C ARG A 185 -12.48 7.13 -9.74
N PHE A 186 -13.23 7.67 -8.80
CA PHE A 186 -13.03 7.49 -7.37
C PHE A 186 -14.23 6.74 -6.80
N THR A 187 -13.96 5.65 -6.09
CA THR A 187 -15.00 4.88 -5.40
C THR A 187 -14.57 4.58 -3.97
N VAL A 188 -15.39 4.94 -3.00
CA VAL A 188 -15.21 4.58 -1.60
C VAL A 188 -16.49 3.94 -1.09
N ILE A 189 -16.35 2.79 -0.45
CA ILE A 189 -17.44 2.04 0.15
C ILE A 189 -17.02 1.77 1.60
N VAL A 190 -17.77 2.32 2.55
CA VAL A 190 -17.54 2.17 3.98
C VAL A 190 -18.88 2.03 4.70
N PRO A 191 -19.34 0.81 5.00
CA PRO A 191 -20.55 0.54 5.77
C PRO A 191 -20.71 1.42 7.02
N ASP A 192 -19.75 1.37 7.95
CA ASP A 192 -20.03 1.95 9.27
C ASP A 192 -19.57 3.42 9.38
N SER A 193 -18.28 3.71 9.31
CA SER A 193 -17.79 5.07 9.62
C SER A 193 -16.75 5.63 8.65
N LEU A 194 -17.05 6.81 8.11
CA LEU A 194 -16.17 7.55 7.21
C LEU A 194 -15.92 8.98 7.71
N SER A 195 -14.65 9.30 7.94
CA SER A 195 -14.20 10.63 8.33
C SER A 195 -13.21 11.21 7.31
N LEU A 196 -13.56 12.35 6.72
CA LEU A 196 -12.74 13.07 5.76
C LEU A 196 -12.38 14.47 6.28
N TYR A 197 -11.08 14.76 6.33
CA TYR A 197 -10.54 16.05 6.77
C TYR A 197 -9.57 16.62 5.74
N GLN A 198 -9.80 17.86 5.30
CA GLN A 198 -8.91 18.58 4.36
C GLN A 198 -8.67 17.79 3.09
N ILE A 199 -9.71 17.58 2.28
CA ILE A 199 -9.60 16.77 1.08
C ILE A 199 -9.89 17.58 -0.17
N HIS A 200 -9.01 17.40 -1.16
CA HIS A 200 -9.15 17.93 -2.50
C HIS A 200 -9.28 16.79 -3.51
N TYR A 201 -10.42 16.74 -4.18
CA TYR A 201 -10.70 15.76 -5.23
C TYR A 201 -10.97 16.44 -6.56
N LEU A 202 -10.30 15.96 -7.60
CA LEU A 202 -10.63 16.29 -8.98
C LEU A 202 -10.81 14.99 -9.74
N CYS A 203 -12.06 14.61 -9.96
CA CYS A 203 -12.36 13.38 -10.68
C CYS A 203 -13.53 13.48 -11.65
N THR A 204 -13.53 12.68 -12.72
CA THR A 204 -14.70 12.69 -13.61
C THR A 204 -15.92 12.10 -12.92
N ARG A 205 -15.74 11.00 -12.19
CA ARG A 205 -16.79 10.32 -11.44
C ARG A 205 -16.32 10.08 -10.02
N PHE A 206 -17.20 10.41 -9.08
CA PHE A 206 -16.97 10.23 -7.66
C PHE A 206 -18.18 9.55 -7.04
N THR A 207 -17.94 8.43 -6.37
CA THR A 207 -18.98 7.64 -5.70
C THR A 207 -18.58 7.33 -4.27
N ILE A 208 -19.43 7.69 -3.32
CA ILE A 208 -19.30 7.29 -1.92
C ILE A 208 -20.57 6.53 -1.51
N PHE A 209 -20.38 5.43 -0.81
CA PHE A 209 -21.45 4.67 -0.16
C PHE A 209 -21.12 4.49 1.32
N VAL A 210 -21.89 5.16 2.19
CA VAL A 210 -21.70 5.12 3.65
C VAL A 210 -23.06 5.08 4.34
N PRO A 211 -23.58 3.89 4.70
CA PRO A 211 -24.86 3.77 5.36
C PRO A 211 -24.92 4.49 6.70
N ASP A 212 -23.97 4.27 7.61
CA ASP A 212 -24.21 4.67 9.01
C ASP A 212 -23.72 6.10 9.31
N SER A 213 -22.43 6.40 9.15
CA SER A 213 -21.88 7.70 9.58
C SER A 213 -20.84 8.34 8.67
N LEU A 214 -21.13 9.57 8.23
CA LEU A 214 -20.28 10.35 7.34
C LEU A 214 -19.96 11.73 7.92
N TYR A 215 -18.66 11.98 8.16
CA TYR A 215 -18.11 13.22 8.68
C TYR A 215 -17.21 13.89 7.64
N LEU A 216 -17.58 15.09 7.17
CA LEU A 216 -16.81 15.85 6.18
C LEU A 216 -16.41 17.22 6.72
N TYR A 217 -15.11 17.51 6.70
CA TYR A 217 -14.54 18.78 7.11
C TYR A 217 -13.54 19.32 6.07
N GLN A 218 -13.74 20.55 5.61
CA GLN A 218 -12.85 21.22 4.64
C GLN A 218 -12.65 20.40 3.36
N ILE A 219 -13.74 20.22 2.62
CA ILE A 219 -13.74 19.39 1.41
C ILE A 219 -13.92 20.25 0.17
N HIS A 220 -13.01 20.11 -0.78
CA HIS A 220 -13.06 20.75 -2.09
C HIS A 220 -13.12 19.70 -3.20
N CYS A 221 -14.16 19.79 -4.01
CA CYS A 221 -14.56 18.72 -4.89
C CYS A 221 -14.92 19.26 -6.27
N LEU A 222 -14.21 18.81 -7.30
CA LEU A 222 -14.47 19.18 -8.69
C LEU A 222 -14.78 17.93 -9.51
N TYR A 223 -16.04 17.79 -9.92
CA TYR A 223 -16.55 16.57 -10.55
C TYR A 223 -17.38 16.81 -11.80
N THR A 224 -17.46 15.81 -12.69
CA THR A 224 -18.54 15.79 -13.69
C THR A 224 -19.77 15.07 -13.14
N ARG A 225 -19.59 14.01 -12.35
CA ARG A 225 -20.69 13.26 -11.73
C ARG A 225 -20.34 12.87 -10.31
N PHE A 226 -21.28 13.14 -9.40
CA PHE A 226 -21.19 12.82 -8.00
C PHE A 226 -22.40 12.00 -7.56
N ILE A 227 -22.14 10.89 -6.88
CA ILE A 227 -23.15 10.00 -6.30
C ILE A 227 -22.77 9.74 -4.84
N THR A 228 -23.69 10.02 -3.93
CA THR A 228 -23.58 9.66 -2.50
C THR A 228 -24.83 8.95 -2.02
N PHE A 229 -24.64 8.00 -1.11
CA PHE A 229 -25.70 7.35 -0.34
C PHE A 229 -25.32 7.43 1.14
N VAL A 230 -26.12 8.15 1.94
CA VAL A 230 -25.95 8.31 3.40
C VAL A 230 -27.31 8.41 4.10
N PRO A 231 -27.90 7.28 4.54
CA PRO A 231 -29.22 7.23 5.16
C PRO A 231 -29.26 7.72 6.61
N ASP A 232 -28.22 7.49 7.42
CA ASP A 232 -28.34 7.66 8.87
C ASP A 232 -27.79 9.00 9.37
N SER A 233 -26.46 9.19 9.40
CA SER A 233 -25.85 10.39 9.97
C SER A 233 -24.85 11.09 9.04
N LEU A 234 -25.07 12.40 8.86
CA LEU A 234 -24.29 13.26 7.97
C LEU A 234 -23.90 14.55 8.70
N SER A 235 -22.60 14.81 8.81
CA SER A 235 -22.09 16.09 9.31
C SER A 235 -21.13 16.74 8.31
N LEU A 236 -21.40 18.01 7.99
CA LEU A 236 -20.71 18.75 6.94
C LEU A 236 -20.21 20.09 7.47
N TYR A 237 -18.93 20.38 7.26
CA TYR A 237 -18.34 21.67 7.60
C TYR A 237 -17.38 22.17 6.50
N GLN A 238 -17.60 23.41 6.03
CA GLN A 238 -16.80 24.07 4.99
C GLN A 238 -16.59 23.21 3.73
N ILE A 239 -17.65 23.07 2.93
CA ILE A 239 -17.62 22.22 1.74
C ILE A 239 -17.91 23.02 0.48
N HIS A 240 -17.08 22.80 -0.53
CA HIS A 240 -17.23 23.39 -1.86
C HIS A 240 -17.30 22.29 -2.92
N TYR A 241 -18.47 22.16 -3.54
CA TYR A 241 -18.69 21.29 -4.68
C TYR A 241 -18.84 22.10 -5.97
N LEU A 242 -18.12 21.70 -7.01
CA LEU A 242 -18.38 22.15 -8.37
C LEU A 242 -18.61 20.91 -9.22
N CYS A 243 -19.88 20.69 -9.60
CA CYS A 243 -20.26 19.52 -10.36
C CYS A 243 -21.28 19.83 -11.47
N THR A 244 -21.23 19.03 -12.54
CA THR A 244 -22.23 19.15 -13.62
C THR A 244 -23.45 18.29 -13.36
N ARG A 245 -23.33 17.21 -12.57
CA ARG A 245 -24.46 16.37 -12.12
C ARG A 245 -24.22 15.86 -10.69
N PHE A 246 -25.26 15.94 -9.88
CA PHE A 246 -25.25 15.61 -8.46
C PHE A 246 -26.47 14.76 -8.11
N THR A 247 -26.26 13.64 -7.41
CA THR A 247 -27.33 12.76 -6.93
C THR A 247 -27.01 12.30 -5.50
N ILE A 248 -27.94 12.53 -4.57
CA ILE A 248 -27.92 12.01 -3.20
C ILE A 248 -29.10 11.04 -3.07
N PHE A 249 -28.86 9.92 -2.39
CA PHE A 249 -29.85 8.94 -1.98
C PHE A 249 -29.83 8.79 -0.47
#